data_AF-A0A485A4X9-F1
#
_entry.id   AF-A0A485A4X9-F1
#
_cell.length_a   1.000
_cell.length_b   1.000
_cell.length_c   1.000
_cell.angle_alpha   90.00
_cell.angle_beta   90.00
_cell.angle_gamma   90.00
#
_symmetry.space_group_name_H-M   'P 1'
#
loop_
_entity.id
_entity.type
_entity.pdbx_description
1 polymer ?
#
loop_
_entity_poly.entity_id
_entity_poly.type
_entity_poly.pdbx_seq_one_letter_code
_entity_poly.pdbx_strand_id
1 'polypeptide(L)' 'MNSGMRLIRVEKQQFTAGMLDAELWEITRDEWNRLVR' A
#
# COMPACT_ATOMS: atom_id res chain seq x y z
N MET A 1 -16.50 -2.39 3.16
CA MET A 1 -15.50 -1.34 3.36
C MET A 1 -14.35 -1.62 2.42
N ASN A 2 -14.30 -0.92 1.29
CA ASN A 2 -13.15 -0.95 0.40
C ASN A 2 -12.37 0.33 0.70
N SER A 3 -11.11 0.22 1.15
CA SER A 3 -10.31 1.41 1.51
C SER A 3 -9.98 2.27 0.28
N GLY A 4 -10.28 1.82 -0.94
CA GLY A 4 -9.87 2.51 -2.16
C GLY A 4 -8.37 2.37 -2.45
N MET A 5 -7.64 1.61 -1.63
CA MET A 5 -6.23 1.29 -1.89
C MET A 5 -6.13 0.09 -2.83
N ARG A 6 -5.19 0.15 -3.77
CA ARG A 6 -4.88 -0.94 -4.70
C ARG A 6 -3.43 -1.38 -4.52
N LEU A 7 -3.24 -2.69 -4.37
CA LEU A 7 -1.91 -3.30 -4.35
C LEU A 7 -1.33 -3.30 -5.77
N ILE A 8 -0.13 -2.75 -5.92
CA ILE A 8 0.57 -2.62 -7.20
C ILE A 8 1.67 -3.63 -7.36
N ARG A 9 2.38 -3.93 -6.27
CA ARG A 9 3.50 -4.87 -6.31
C ARG A 9 3.74 -5.49 -4.95
N VAL A 10 4.18 -6.74 -4.98
CA VAL A 10 4.84 -7.40 -3.86
C VAL A 10 6.24 -7.78 -4.32
N GLU A 11 7.27 -7.40 -3.56
CA GLU A 11 8.66 -7.72 -3.89
C GLU A 11 9.49 -8.00 -2.64
N LYS A 12 10.56 -8.80 -2.77
CA LYS A 12 11.49 -9.03 -1.67
C LYS A 12 12.39 -7.81 -1.48
N GLN A 13 12.43 -7.26 -0.26
CA GLN A 13 13.34 -6.18 0.12
C GLN A 13 14.10 -6.51 1.41
N GLN A 14 15.26 -5.89 1.58
CA GLN A 14 16.07 -6.02 2.79
C GLN A 14 15.57 -5.06 3.87
N PHE A 15 15.20 -5.60 5.03
CA PHE A 15 14.89 -4.88 6.25
C PHE A 15 15.89 -5.25 7.35
N THR A 16 15.86 -4.54 8.49
CA THR A 16 16.69 -4.91 9.67
C THR A 16 16.42 -6.33 10.16
N ALA A 17 15.22 -6.86 9.93
CA ALA A 17 14.82 -8.22 10.27
C ALA A 17 15.15 -9.28 9.19
N GLY A 18 15.76 -8.89 8.06
CA GLY A 18 16.09 -9.79 6.95
C GLY A 18 15.36 -9.47 5.64
N MET A 19 15.35 -10.43 4.70
CA MET A 19 14.65 -10.32 3.42
C MET A 19 13.16 -10.64 3.58
N LEU A 20 12.30 -9.63 3.44
CA LEU A 20 10.86 -9.75 3.64
C LEU A 20 10.08 -9.29 2.41
N ASP A 21 8.82 -9.71 2.32
CA ASP A 21 7.91 -9.16 1.31
C ASP A 21 7.52 -7.73 1.67
N ALA A 22 7.78 -6.82 0.75
CA ALA A 22 7.34 -5.43 0.79
C ALA A 22 6.19 -5.24 -0.20
N GLU A 23 5.12 -4.59 0.27
CA GLU A 23 3.95 -4.29 -0.54
C GLU A 23 3.95 -2.81 -0.94
N LEU A 24 3.78 -2.55 -2.24
CA LEU A 24 3.56 -1.22 -2.77
C LEU A 24 2.08 -1.03 -3.08
N TRP A 25 1.46 -0.05 -2.43
CA TRP A 25 0.05 0.28 -2.58
C TRP A 25 -0.12 1.68 -3.19
N GLU A 26 -1.18 1.86 -3.97
CA GLU A 26 -1.63 3.16 -4.48
C GLU A 26 -3.05 3.50 -4.00
N ILE A 27 -3.35 4.78 -3.94
CA ILE A 27 -4.71 5.31 -3.73
C ILE A 27 -4.82 6.62 -4.50
N THR A 28 -5.96 6.87 -5.14
CA THR A 28 -6.17 8.17 -5.79
C THR A 28 -6.42 9.25 -4.75
N ARG A 29 -6.13 10.51 -5.10
CA ARG A 29 -6.43 11.66 -4.22
C ARG A 29 -7.91 11.72 -3.83
N ASP A 30 -8.81 11.41 -4.76
CA ASP A 30 -10.25 11.48 -4.52
C ASP A 30 -10.71 10.40 -3.54
N GLU A 31 -10.18 9.17 -3.67
CA GLU A 31 -10.43 8.09 -2.71
C GLU A 31 -9.88 8.44 -1.33
N TRP A 32 -8.65 8.96 -1.26
CA TRP A 32 -8.06 9.42 0.00
C TRP A 32 -8.92 10.49 0.67
N ASN A 33 -9.36 11.50 -0.07
CA ASN A 33 -10.21 12.58 0.44
C ASN A 33 -11.57 12.09 0.97
N ARG A 34 -12.07 10.94 0.49
CA ARG A 34 -13.30 10.31 1.01
C ARG A 34 -13.08 9.54 2.31
N LEU A 35 -11.87 9.06 2.58
CA LEU A 35 -11.56 8.35 3.83
C LEU A 35 -11.33 9.30 5.02
N VAL A 36 -10.83 10.50 4.74
CA VAL A 36 -10.51 11.51 5.77
C VAL A 36 -11.77 12.26 6.26
N ARG A 37 -12.88 12.16 5.53
CA ARG A 37 -14.17 12.79 5.84
C ARG A 37 -15.13 11.78 6.44
#